data_AF-A0AAU1LNW0-F1
#
_entry.id   AF-A0AAU1LNW0-F1
#
_cell.length_a   1.000
_cell.length_b   1.000
_cell.length_c   1.000
_cell.angle_alpha   90.00
_cell.angle_beta   90.00
_cell.angle_gamma   90.00
#
_symmetry.space_group_name_H-M   'P 1'
#
loop_
_entity.id
_entity.type
_entity.pdbx_description
1 polymer ?
#
loop_
_entity_poly.entity_id
_entity_poly.type
_entity_poly.pdbx_seq_one_letter_code
_entity_poly.pdbx_strand_id
1 'polypeptide(L)'
;MDEDLRERLRTAAASHRPDRARMLARIERGMAQEPPARPARAPRTPMPWLRVAGATAAVCGVLTAGAFAVTSAGREGPADGGQVTAGPASPAPAASPARGAALPAGNGPLWSDGSLDPNSNSYWAQSEVTVKTTQPLSTLTVELRIALNGGVNTTGSWRSLPEKDFVVSAREEDGFLVYRWTLKPGRSVPVGTHSFAGQYNHAEGTRDTGRDDYTARGRAPADGAVSVGGGFTDTH
;
A
#
# COMPACT_ATOMS: atom_id res chain seq x y z
N MET A 1 -43.00 -14.12 -8.78
CA MET A 1 -42.66 -12.69 -9.01
C MET A 1 -41.24 -12.55 -9.54
N ASP A 2 -40.26 -13.26 -8.97
CA ASP A 2 -38.85 -13.12 -9.41
C ASP A 2 -38.52 -13.72 -10.78
N GLU A 3 -39.16 -14.80 -11.19
CA GLU A 3 -38.81 -15.48 -12.45
C GLU A 3 -39.27 -14.70 -13.70
N ASP A 4 -40.45 -14.08 -13.64
CA ASP A 4 -40.94 -13.19 -14.71
C ASP A 4 -40.05 -11.95 -14.88
N LEU A 5 -39.55 -11.38 -13.77
CA LEU A 5 -38.61 -10.26 -13.81
C LEU A 5 -37.28 -10.68 -14.47
N ARG A 6 -36.75 -11.87 -14.12
CA ARG A 6 -35.51 -12.41 -14.73
C ARG A 6 -35.70 -12.66 -16.23
N GLU A 7 -36.82 -13.24 -16.64
CA GLU A 7 -37.13 -13.51 -18.04
C GLU A 7 -37.22 -12.21 -18.84
N ARG A 8 -37.88 -11.18 -18.27
CA ARG A 8 -37.99 -9.85 -18.89
C ARG A 8 -36.65 -9.14 -18.99
N LEU A 9 -35.80 -9.23 -17.96
CA LEU A 9 -34.44 -8.68 -18.00
C LEU A 9 -33.57 -9.41 -19.03
N ARG A 10 -33.68 -10.74 -19.12
CA ARG A 10 -32.95 -11.56 -20.09
C ARG A 10 -33.36 -11.24 -21.53
N THR A 11 -34.67 -11.08 -21.76
CA THR A 11 -35.23 -10.66 -23.07
C THR A 11 -34.83 -9.23 -23.44
N ALA A 12 -34.88 -8.30 -22.48
CA ALA A 12 -34.43 -6.92 -22.68
C ALA A 12 -32.93 -6.84 -22.99
N ALA A 13 -32.10 -7.65 -22.31
CA ALA A 13 -30.67 -7.74 -22.58
C ALA A 13 -30.38 -8.34 -23.96
N ALA A 14 -31.11 -9.39 -24.36
CA ALA A 14 -30.94 -10.02 -25.67
C ALA A 14 -31.35 -9.13 -26.85
N SER A 15 -32.33 -8.25 -26.64
CA SER A 15 -32.79 -7.29 -27.66
C SER A 15 -31.95 -6.02 -27.71
N HIS A 16 -31.15 -5.74 -26.69
CA HIS A 16 -30.30 -4.55 -26.66
C HIS A 16 -29.09 -4.71 -27.60
N ARG A 17 -29.12 -4.00 -28.73
CA ARG A 17 -27.95 -3.82 -29.60
C ARG A 17 -27.27 -2.50 -29.26
N PRO A 18 -26.09 -2.50 -28.65
CA PRO A 18 -25.37 -1.26 -28.36
C PRO A 18 -24.91 -0.60 -29.67
N ASP A 19 -25.07 0.71 -29.75
CA ASP A 19 -24.65 1.51 -30.90
C ASP A 19 -23.12 1.57 -30.98
N ARG A 20 -22.54 0.59 -31.68
CA ARG A 20 -21.09 0.46 -31.85
C ARG A 20 -20.49 1.67 -32.56
N ALA A 21 -21.20 2.28 -33.51
CA ALA A 21 -20.70 3.45 -34.22
C ALA A 21 -20.51 4.63 -33.27
N ARG A 22 -21.48 4.86 -32.36
CA ARG A 22 -21.36 5.90 -31.34
C ARG A 22 -20.27 5.61 -30.31
N MET A 23 -20.12 4.35 -29.89
CA MET A 23 -19.06 3.93 -28.97
C MET A 23 -17.67 4.16 -29.58
N LEU A 24 -17.46 3.71 -30.81
CA LEU A 24 -16.19 3.91 -31.54
C LEU A 24 -15.91 5.39 -31.78
N ALA A 25 -16.89 6.18 -32.21
CA ALA A 25 -16.72 7.63 -32.39
C ALA A 25 -16.38 8.35 -31.08
N ARG A 26 -16.80 7.83 -29.92
CA ARG A 26 -16.39 8.36 -28.61
C ARG A 26 -14.94 7.99 -28.29
N ILE A 27 -14.52 6.76 -28.58
CA ILE A 27 -13.14 6.30 -28.38
C ILE A 27 -12.20 7.07 -29.32
N GLU A 28 -12.51 7.17 -30.61
CA GLU A 28 -11.75 7.95 -31.58
C GLU A 28 -11.64 9.42 -31.17
N ARG A 29 -12.71 10.05 -30.68
CA ARG A 29 -12.64 11.41 -30.12
C ARG A 29 -11.80 11.50 -28.85
N GLY A 30 -11.73 10.44 -28.05
CA GLY A 30 -10.88 10.37 -26.86
C GLY A 30 -9.40 10.18 -27.20
N MET A 31 -9.11 9.43 -28.28
CA MET A 31 -7.75 9.19 -28.77
C MET A 31 -7.21 10.33 -29.64
N ALA A 32 -8.07 10.99 -30.42
CA ALA A 32 -7.72 12.16 -31.25
C ALA A 32 -7.67 13.46 -30.44
N GLN A 33 -8.19 13.46 -29.20
CA GLN A 33 -7.83 14.47 -28.23
C GLN A 33 -6.40 14.17 -27.79
N GLU A 34 -5.43 14.89 -28.36
CA GLU A 34 -4.13 15.06 -27.71
C GLU A 34 -4.40 15.45 -26.24
N PRO A 35 -3.68 14.87 -25.26
CA PRO A 35 -3.80 15.31 -23.88
C PRO A 35 -3.68 16.82 -23.89
N PRO A 36 -4.62 17.58 -23.29
CA PRO A 36 -4.59 19.02 -23.40
C PRO A 36 -3.20 19.46 -22.96
N ALA A 37 -2.46 20.09 -23.88
CA ALA A 37 -1.24 20.78 -23.54
C ALA A 37 -1.64 21.68 -22.38
N ARG A 38 -1.16 21.35 -21.16
CA ARG A 38 -1.38 22.18 -19.99
C ARG A 38 -1.03 23.58 -20.46
N PRO A 39 -1.95 24.57 -20.40
CA PRO A 39 -1.61 25.90 -20.85
C PRO A 39 -0.36 26.29 -20.09
N ALA A 40 0.72 26.62 -20.82
CA ALA A 40 1.94 27.12 -20.23
C ALA A 40 1.53 28.33 -19.40
N ARG A 41 1.52 28.15 -18.08
CA ARG A 41 1.11 29.19 -17.14
C ARG A 41 2.10 30.32 -17.37
N ALA A 42 1.60 31.48 -17.79
CA ALA A 42 2.40 32.68 -17.95
C ALA A 42 3.29 32.87 -16.70
N PRO A 43 4.57 33.28 -16.84
CA PRO A 43 5.43 33.49 -15.69
C PRO A 43 4.81 34.59 -14.83
N ARG A 44 4.23 34.19 -13.70
CA ARG A 44 3.75 35.13 -12.71
C ARG A 44 4.99 35.65 -12.00
N THR A 45 5.23 36.94 -12.19
CA THR A 45 6.16 37.80 -11.46
C THR A 45 6.19 37.43 -9.97
N PRO A 46 7.36 37.33 -9.32
CA PRO A 46 7.44 36.90 -7.93
C PRO A 46 7.00 38.01 -6.97
N MET A 47 6.23 37.61 -5.94
CA MET A 47 5.85 38.36 -4.72
C MET A 47 4.68 39.36 -4.85
N PRO A 48 3.66 39.31 -3.95
CA PRO A 48 3.86 39.48 -2.51
C PRO A 48 3.03 38.52 -1.63
N TRP A 49 3.72 37.65 -0.90
CA TRP A 49 3.20 36.85 0.20
C TRP A 49 3.14 37.64 1.53
N LEU A 50 3.40 38.95 1.49
CA LEU A 50 3.12 39.84 2.60
C LEU A 50 1.62 40.15 2.64
N ARG A 51 0.87 39.36 3.41
CA ARG A 51 -0.20 39.79 4.35
C ARG A 51 -1.04 38.60 4.82
N VAL A 52 -0.45 37.69 5.60
CA VAL A 52 -1.11 37.04 6.75
C VAL A 52 -0.02 36.61 7.73
N ALA A 53 0.43 37.53 8.59
CA ALA A 53 1.16 37.21 9.81
C ALA A 53 1.01 38.40 10.75
N GLY A 54 0.07 38.30 11.69
CA GLY A 54 -0.22 39.35 12.66
C GLY A 54 -1.06 38.81 13.80
N ALA A 55 -0.38 38.21 14.79
CA ALA A 55 -0.68 38.28 16.23
C ALA A 55 -0.22 37.00 16.95
N THR A 56 1.04 36.97 17.41
CA THR A 56 1.38 36.63 18.81
C THR A 56 2.79 37.13 19.10
N ALA A 57 2.89 37.95 20.14
CA ALA A 57 4.09 38.62 20.60
C ALA A 57 4.73 37.87 21.78
N ALA A 58 6.03 38.14 21.97
CA ALA A 58 6.89 37.86 23.13
C ALA A 58 7.26 36.38 23.35
N VAL A 59 8.54 35.99 23.43
CA VAL A 59 9.57 36.50 24.34
C VAL A 59 10.96 36.58 23.67
N CYS A 60 11.68 37.66 23.99
CA CYS A 60 13.10 37.96 23.75
C CYS A 60 14.02 36.75 24.00
N GLY A 61 15.09 36.48 23.27
CA GLY A 61 16.11 37.42 22.80
C GLY A 61 17.40 37.25 23.63
N VAL A 62 18.30 36.40 23.10
CA VAL A 62 19.77 36.49 23.17
C VAL A 62 20.45 36.34 24.55
N LEU A 63 21.43 35.43 24.64
CA LEU A 63 22.84 35.75 24.96
C LEU A 63 23.76 34.53 24.76
N THR A 64 24.67 34.71 23.81
CA THR A 64 25.90 33.95 23.62
C THR A 64 26.95 34.37 24.67
N ALA A 65 27.90 33.46 24.90
CA ALA A 65 29.16 33.58 25.65
C ALA A 65 29.11 33.39 27.18
N GLY A 66 29.85 32.37 27.65
CA GLY A 66 30.05 32.09 29.06
C GLY A 66 30.95 30.87 29.29
N ALA A 67 32.14 30.86 28.68
CA ALA A 67 33.21 29.99 29.13
C ALA A 67 33.77 30.55 30.44
N PHE A 68 33.59 29.81 31.54
CA PHE A 68 34.43 29.94 32.74
C PHE A 68 34.76 28.54 33.27
N ALA A 69 36.06 28.32 33.38
CA ALA A 69 36.66 27.15 34.00
C ALA A 69 36.45 27.19 35.52
N VAL A 70 36.18 26.03 36.12
CA VAL A 70 36.63 25.71 37.47
C VAL A 70 37.34 24.37 37.41
N THR A 71 38.65 24.44 37.62
CA THR A 71 39.54 23.32 37.91
C THR A 71 39.72 23.22 39.43
N SER A 72 39.99 21.99 39.88
CA SER A 72 40.57 21.61 41.19
C SER A 72 39.63 21.75 42.40
N ALA A 73 39.64 20.91 43.43
CA ALA A 73 40.46 19.78 43.85
C ALA A 73 39.52 18.91 44.71
N GLY A 74 39.53 17.59 44.67
CA GLY A 74 40.59 16.76 45.22
C GLY A 74 40.05 16.01 46.44
N ARG A 75 40.19 14.68 46.45
CA ARG A 75 40.86 13.91 47.52
C ARG A 75 40.47 12.43 47.42
N GLU A 76 41.51 11.61 47.33
CA GLU A 76 41.50 10.15 47.36
C GLU A 76 41.12 9.60 48.75
N GLY A 77 40.50 8.42 48.76
CA GLY A 77 40.37 7.49 49.88
C GLY A 77 39.72 6.17 49.41
N PRO A 78 40.13 4.98 49.88
CA PRO A 78 40.30 3.82 49.02
C PRO A 78 39.25 2.69 49.19
N ALA A 79 39.26 1.81 48.17
CA ALA A 79 38.92 0.37 48.16
C ALA A 79 37.45 -0.09 48.04
N ASP A 80 37.34 -1.14 47.22
CA ASP A 80 36.28 -2.11 46.96
C ASP A 80 35.02 -1.71 46.16
N GLY A 81 34.92 -2.30 44.97
CA GLY A 81 33.71 -2.34 44.16
C GLY A 81 34.00 -2.42 42.66
N GLY A 82 34.37 -3.60 42.16
CA GLY A 82 34.45 -3.85 40.72
C GLY A 82 33.09 -3.73 40.06
N GLN A 83 32.77 -2.56 39.51
CA GLN A 83 31.53 -2.29 38.79
C GLN A 83 31.85 -2.19 37.29
N VAL A 84 31.48 -3.24 36.56
CA VAL A 84 31.56 -3.31 35.10
C VAL A 84 30.64 -2.23 34.52
N THR A 85 31.24 -1.23 33.87
CA THR A 85 30.52 -0.19 33.14
C THR A 85 29.94 -0.79 31.86
N ALA A 86 28.62 -0.99 31.84
CA ALA A 86 27.88 -1.25 30.61
C ALA A 86 27.84 0.05 29.78
N GLY A 87 28.59 0.09 28.70
CA GLY A 87 28.49 1.17 27.71
C GLY A 87 27.10 1.20 27.07
N PRO A 88 26.59 2.36 26.66
CA PRO A 88 25.27 2.47 26.06
C PRO A 88 25.25 1.70 24.73
N ALA A 89 24.35 0.71 24.63
CA ALA A 89 24.15 -0.06 23.41
C ALA A 89 23.55 0.85 22.32
N SER A 90 24.25 0.91 21.19
CA SER A 90 23.77 1.56 19.98
C SER A 90 22.47 0.88 19.50
N PRO A 91 21.41 1.62 19.11
CA PRO A 91 20.18 1.01 18.62
C PRO A 91 20.46 0.22 17.34
N ALA A 92 20.05 -1.05 17.33
CA ALA A 92 20.14 -1.90 16.15
C ALA A 92 19.35 -1.28 14.98
N PRO A 93 19.85 -1.37 13.74
CA PRO A 93 19.11 -0.90 12.57
C PRO A 93 17.78 -1.66 12.47
N ALA A 94 16.69 -0.93 12.21
CA ALA A 94 15.37 -1.52 11.98
C ALA A 94 15.48 -2.57 10.87
N ALA A 95 15.13 -3.83 11.17
CA ALA A 95 15.14 -4.90 10.20
C ALA A 95 14.24 -4.50 9.01
N SER A 96 14.79 -4.52 7.80
CA SER A 96 14.00 -4.35 6.58
C SER A 96 12.84 -5.34 6.60
N PRO A 97 11.61 -4.92 6.25
CA PRO A 97 10.49 -5.85 6.21
C PRO A 97 10.82 -7.02 5.29
N ALA A 98 10.56 -8.25 5.78
CA ALA A 98 10.83 -9.45 5.00
C ALA A 98 10.06 -9.39 3.68
N ARG A 99 10.77 -9.63 2.56
CA ARG A 99 10.19 -9.72 1.20
C ARG A 99 9.11 -10.80 1.18
N GLY A 100 8.00 -10.56 0.48
CA GLY A 100 6.91 -11.54 0.39
C GLY A 100 7.35 -12.94 -0.02
N ALA A 101 8.24 -13.00 -1.01
CA ALA A 101 8.84 -14.24 -1.51
C ALA A 101 9.60 -15.08 -0.47
N ALA A 102 9.99 -14.52 0.68
CA ALA A 102 10.68 -15.25 1.75
C ALA A 102 9.74 -15.82 2.83
N LEU A 103 8.46 -15.46 2.80
CA LEU A 103 7.47 -15.98 3.73
C LEU A 103 6.86 -17.28 3.20
N PRO A 104 6.43 -18.19 4.10
CA PRO A 104 5.72 -19.39 3.67
C PRO A 104 4.32 -19.05 3.16
N ALA A 105 3.79 -19.87 2.25
CA ALA A 105 2.40 -19.76 1.80
C ALA A 105 1.38 -20.06 2.90
N GLY A 106 1.77 -20.80 3.97
CA GLY A 106 0.91 -21.13 5.10
C GLY A 106 1.64 -21.01 6.45
N ASN A 107 0.94 -20.49 7.46
CA ASN A 107 1.43 -20.32 8.82
C ASN A 107 0.26 -20.35 9.82
N GLY A 108 0.15 -21.44 10.58
CA GLY A 108 -0.96 -21.68 11.51
C GLY A 108 -2.31 -21.67 10.78
N PRO A 109 -3.31 -20.87 11.22
CA PRO A 109 -4.61 -20.80 10.58
C PRO A 109 -4.62 -20.01 9.27
N LEU A 110 -3.53 -19.33 8.92
CA LEU A 110 -3.46 -18.43 7.77
C LEU A 110 -2.75 -19.10 6.59
N TRP A 111 -3.33 -19.00 5.40
CA TRP A 111 -2.74 -19.41 4.13
C TRP A 111 -2.96 -18.33 3.07
N SER A 112 -2.06 -18.26 2.09
CA SER A 112 -2.18 -17.35 0.96
C SER A 112 -1.61 -17.91 -0.33
N ASP A 113 -2.11 -17.38 -1.44
CA ASP A 113 -1.60 -17.64 -2.78
C ASP A 113 -1.80 -16.40 -3.66
N GLY A 114 -0.85 -16.14 -4.56
CA GLY A 114 -0.84 -14.95 -5.42
C GLY A 114 -0.83 -15.34 -6.88
N SER A 115 -1.72 -14.75 -7.67
CA SER A 115 -1.81 -15.01 -9.10
C SER A 115 -1.96 -13.74 -9.94
N LEU A 116 -1.57 -13.85 -11.21
CA LEU A 116 -1.93 -12.88 -12.23
C LEU A 116 -3.30 -13.25 -12.80
N ASP A 117 -4.21 -12.28 -12.89
CA ASP A 117 -5.56 -12.48 -13.42
C ASP A 117 -5.50 -12.81 -14.92
N PRO A 118 -6.15 -13.89 -15.38
CA PRO A 118 -6.16 -14.29 -16.80
C PRO A 118 -6.75 -13.26 -17.77
N ASN A 119 -7.54 -12.31 -17.27
CA ASN A 119 -8.12 -11.22 -18.06
C ASN A 119 -7.18 -10.01 -18.18
N SER A 120 -5.95 -10.12 -17.66
CA SER A 120 -4.87 -9.19 -17.97
C SER A 120 -4.58 -9.18 -19.48
N ASN A 121 -4.08 -8.06 -19.99
CA ASN A 121 -3.82 -7.84 -21.41
C ASN A 121 -2.49 -7.11 -21.62
N SER A 122 -2.18 -6.70 -22.86
CA SER A 122 -0.90 -6.09 -23.21
C SER A 122 -0.60 -4.76 -22.55
N TYR A 123 -1.59 -4.05 -21.98
CA TYR A 123 -1.40 -2.72 -21.37
C TYR A 123 -1.85 -2.63 -19.91
N TRP A 124 -2.51 -3.66 -19.42
CA TRP A 124 -3.17 -3.66 -18.12
C TRP A 124 -3.14 -5.04 -17.49
N ALA A 125 -2.89 -5.08 -16.19
CA ALA A 125 -2.90 -6.31 -15.41
C ALA A 125 -3.59 -6.15 -14.06
N GLN A 126 -4.05 -7.29 -13.55
CA GLN A 126 -4.52 -7.41 -12.17
C GLN A 126 -3.74 -8.52 -11.48
N SER A 127 -3.14 -8.17 -10.35
CA SER A 127 -2.52 -9.15 -9.44
C SER A 127 -3.50 -9.41 -8.29
N GLU A 128 -3.87 -10.67 -8.10
CA GLU A 128 -4.78 -11.13 -7.05
C GLU A 128 -4.02 -11.90 -5.97
N VAL A 129 -4.42 -11.71 -4.71
CA VAL A 129 -3.99 -12.51 -3.57
C VAL A 129 -5.22 -13.13 -2.94
N THR A 130 -5.25 -14.46 -2.93
CA THR A 130 -6.18 -15.23 -2.12
C THR A 130 -5.60 -15.41 -0.72
N VAL A 131 -6.41 -15.13 0.30
CA VAL A 131 -6.10 -15.37 1.71
C VAL A 131 -7.15 -16.30 2.29
N LYS A 132 -6.72 -17.41 2.88
CA LYS A 132 -7.60 -18.35 3.59
C LYS A 132 -7.27 -18.30 5.08
N THR A 133 -8.29 -18.26 5.92
CA THR A 133 -8.12 -18.33 7.37
C THR A 133 -9.10 -19.31 8.01
N THR A 134 -8.60 -20.21 8.87
CA THR A 134 -9.43 -21.18 9.63
C THR A 134 -9.85 -20.66 11.00
N GLN A 135 -9.33 -19.50 11.41
CA GLN A 135 -9.73 -18.76 12.61
C GLN A 135 -10.07 -17.31 12.25
N PRO A 136 -10.94 -16.63 13.01
CA PRO A 136 -11.15 -15.20 12.82
C PRO A 136 -9.86 -14.42 13.08
N LEU A 137 -9.57 -13.39 12.29
CA LEU A 137 -8.39 -12.55 12.50
C LEU A 137 -8.79 -11.19 13.07
N SER A 138 -8.19 -10.83 14.20
CA SER A 138 -8.40 -9.53 14.88
C SER A 138 -7.64 -8.38 14.23
N THR A 139 -6.62 -8.70 13.43
CA THR A 139 -5.90 -7.77 12.57
C THR A 139 -5.62 -8.45 11.24
N LEU A 140 -5.61 -7.69 10.16
CA LEU A 140 -5.12 -8.14 8.86
C LEU A 140 -4.51 -6.95 8.13
N THR A 141 -3.28 -7.11 7.65
CA THR A 141 -2.68 -6.24 6.64
C THR A 141 -2.26 -7.09 5.46
N VAL A 142 -2.82 -6.79 4.29
CA VAL A 142 -2.39 -7.37 3.01
C VAL A 142 -1.65 -6.29 2.24
N GLU A 143 -0.45 -6.61 1.79
CA GLU A 143 0.39 -5.74 0.97
C GLU A 143 0.78 -6.46 -0.31
N LEU A 144 0.53 -5.83 -1.46
CA LEU A 144 1.01 -6.27 -2.76
C LEU A 144 2.03 -5.24 -3.23
N ARG A 145 3.20 -5.70 -3.69
CA ARG A 145 4.29 -4.88 -4.21
C ARG A 145 4.48 -5.19 -5.67
N ILE A 146 4.09 -4.26 -6.53
CA ILE A 146 4.16 -4.39 -7.98
C ILE A 146 5.37 -3.61 -8.49
N ALA A 147 6.38 -4.29 -9.01
CA ALA A 147 7.63 -3.66 -9.38
C ALA A 147 7.43 -2.69 -10.55
N LEU A 148 7.92 -1.45 -10.40
CA LEU A 148 7.86 -0.44 -11.45
C LEU A 148 8.86 -0.81 -12.56
N ASN A 149 8.35 -1.34 -13.68
CA ASN A 149 9.13 -1.70 -14.87
C ASN A 149 8.66 -0.92 -16.14
N GLY A 150 8.10 0.27 -15.93
CA GLY A 150 7.59 1.15 -16.98
C GLY A 150 6.07 1.07 -17.12
N GLY A 151 5.41 2.24 -17.22
CA GLY A 151 3.96 2.33 -17.38
C GLY A 151 3.12 1.93 -16.16
N VAL A 152 3.74 1.35 -15.12
CA VAL A 152 3.05 0.90 -13.89
C VAL A 152 2.39 2.08 -13.18
N ASN A 153 1.06 2.13 -13.24
CA ASN A 153 0.23 3.13 -12.58
C ASN A 153 -1.03 2.45 -12.07
N THR A 154 -1.49 2.82 -10.88
CA THR A 154 -2.74 2.24 -10.34
C THR A 154 -3.94 2.62 -11.20
N THR A 155 -4.80 1.64 -11.46
CA THR A 155 -6.14 1.84 -12.05
C THR A 155 -7.25 1.47 -11.08
N GLY A 156 -6.91 0.88 -9.93
CA GLY A 156 -7.88 0.51 -8.92
C GLY A 156 -7.39 -0.57 -7.98
N SER A 157 -8.26 -0.90 -7.02
CA SER A 157 -8.03 -1.98 -6.06
C SER A 157 -9.38 -2.59 -5.68
N TRP A 158 -9.42 -3.89 -5.42
CA TRP A 158 -10.64 -4.60 -5.03
C TRP A 158 -10.40 -5.56 -3.85
N ARG A 159 -11.46 -5.89 -3.12
CA ARG A 159 -11.45 -6.91 -2.06
C ARG A 159 -12.81 -7.57 -1.91
N SER A 160 -12.84 -8.83 -1.48
CA SER A 160 -14.09 -9.54 -1.17
C SER A 160 -14.72 -9.12 0.17
N LEU A 161 -13.90 -8.58 1.08
CA LEU A 161 -14.34 -8.15 2.42
C LEU A 161 -15.00 -6.76 2.41
N PRO A 162 -15.85 -6.42 3.41
CA PRO A 162 -16.57 -5.15 3.42
C PRO A 162 -15.66 -3.93 3.39
N GLU A 163 -15.95 -3.02 2.48
CA GLU A 163 -15.08 -1.87 2.22
C GLU A 163 -14.83 -1.01 3.47
N LYS A 164 -15.89 -0.76 4.22
CA LYS A 164 -15.90 0.07 5.43
C LYS A 164 -14.94 -0.42 6.52
N ASP A 165 -14.52 -1.68 6.49
CA ASP A 165 -13.70 -2.30 7.54
C ASP A 165 -12.20 -2.11 7.30
N PHE A 166 -11.79 -1.57 6.15
CA PHE A 166 -10.38 -1.41 5.77
C PHE A 166 -10.01 0.05 5.50
N VAL A 167 -8.75 0.38 5.81
CA VAL A 167 -8.03 1.53 5.23
C VAL A 167 -7.26 0.99 4.03
N VAL A 168 -7.36 1.67 2.88
CA VAL A 168 -6.75 1.22 1.63
C VAL A 168 -5.87 2.33 1.05
N SER A 169 -4.70 1.96 0.54
CA SER A 169 -3.82 2.87 -0.19
C SER A 169 -3.14 2.17 -1.36
N ALA A 170 -2.87 2.93 -2.43
CA ALA A 170 -2.00 2.53 -3.54
C ALA A 170 -0.95 3.65 -3.74
N ARG A 171 0.33 3.37 -3.52
CA ARG A 171 1.40 4.38 -3.56
C ARG A 171 2.68 3.81 -4.12
N GLU A 172 3.47 4.65 -4.77
CA GLU A 172 4.83 4.27 -5.16
C GLU A 172 5.77 4.36 -3.94
N GLU A 173 6.42 3.25 -3.61
CA GLU A 173 7.37 3.09 -2.50
C GLU A 173 8.55 2.24 -2.98
N ASP A 174 9.78 2.74 -2.88
CA ASP A 174 11.02 2.01 -3.15
C ASP A 174 11.09 1.27 -4.51
N GLY A 175 10.53 1.87 -5.57
CA GLY A 175 10.51 1.26 -6.91
C GLY A 175 9.38 0.25 -7.12
N PHE A 176 8.35 0.26 -6.27
CA PHE A 176 7.15 -0.56 -6.36
C PHE A 176 5.89 0.30 -6.27
N LEU A 177 4.86 -0.05 -7.02
CA LEU A 177 3.48 0.34 -6.71
C LEU A 177 2.96 -0.60 -5.62
N VAL A 178 2.75 -0.06 -4.42
CA VAL A 178 2.35 -0.80 -3.22
C VAL A 178 0.87 -0.58 -2.95
N TYR A 179 0.10 -1.67 -3.04
CA TYR A 179 -1.27 -1.71 -2.54
C TYR A 179 -1.26 -2.22 -1.11
N ARG A 180 -1.95 -1.51 -0.21
CA ARG A 180 -2.06 -1.91 1.19
C ARG A 180 -3.51 -1.84 1.67
N TRP A 181 -4.01 -2.93 2.22
CA TRP A 181 -5.29 -3.02 2.91
C TRP A 181 -5.03 -3.33 4.37
N THR A 182 -5.43 -2.42 5.28
CA THR A 182 -5.27 -2.60 6.72
C THR A 182 -6.64 -2.61 7.39
N LEU A 183 -6.95 -3.71 8.10
CA LEU A 183 -8.17 -3.86 8.88
C LEU A 183 -8.22 -2.78 9.98
N LYS A 184 -9.35 -2.09 10.09
CA LYS A 184 -9.57 -1.06 11.10
C LYS A 184 -9.68 -1.68 12.50
N PRO A 185 -9.26 -0.96 13.57
CA PRO A 185 -9.43 -1.41 14.94
C PRO A 185 -10.88 -1.80 15.26
N GLY A 186 -11.06 -2.88 16.01
CA GLY A 186 -12.38 -3.39 16.41
C GLY A 186 -13.15 -4.14 15.32
N ARG A 187 -12.58 -4.30 14.13
CA ARG A 187 -13.11 -5.19 13.08
C ARG A 187 -12.46 -6.57 13.17
N SER A 188 -13.06 -7.54 12.48
CA SER A 188 -12.57 -8.91 12.42
C SER A 188 -12.74 -9.46 11.01
N VAL A 189 -11.77 -10.24 10.55
CA VAL A 189 -11.88 -11.00 9.30
C VAL A 189 -12.49 -12.36 9.63
N PRO A 190 -13.62 -12.75 9.00
CA PRO A 190 -14.25 -14.03 9.27
C PRO A 190 -13.43 -15.20 8.72
N VAL A 191 -13.69 -16.38 9.26
CA VAL A 191 -13.21 -17.65 8.71
C VAL A 191 -13.66 -17.81 7.26
N GLY A 192 -12.77 -18.30 6.40
CA GLY A 192 -13.07 -18.55 4.99
C GLY A 192 -11.97 -18.09 4.05
N THR A 193 -12.35 -17.95 2.78
CA THR A 193 -11.49 -17.51 1.67
C THR A 193 -11.83 -16.08 1.30
N HIS A 194 -10.82 -15.23 1.20
CA HIS A 194 -10.95 -13.81 0.86
C HIS A 194 -9.94 -13.44 -0.22
N SER A 195 -10.34 -12.54 -1.12
CA SER A 195 -9.47 -12.08 -2.22
C SER A 195 -9.19 -10.59 -2.11
N PHE A 196 -7.99 -10.19 -2.51
CA PHE A 196 -7.53 -8.81 -2.62
C PHE A 196 -6.85 -8.63 -3.97
N ALA A 197 -7.15 -7.56 -4.70
CA ALA A 197 -6.61 -7.36 -6.04
C ALA A 197 -6.09 -5.94 -6.24
N GLY A 198 -4.88 -5.83 -6.77
CA GLY A 198 -4.28 -4.58 -7.26
C GLY A 198 -4.36 -4.52 -8.78
N GLN A 199 -4.93 -3.44 -9.33
CA GLN A 199 -5.16 -3.28 -10.77
C GLN A 199 -4.32 -2.13 -11.30
N TYR A 200 -3.54 -2.35 -12.35
CA TYR A 200 -2.58 -1.37 -12.84
C TYR A 200 -2.35 -1.46 -14.35
N ASN A 201 -2.06 -0.31 -14.95
CA ASN A 201 -1.48 -0.26 -16.30
C ASN A 201 -0.03 -0.71 -16.27
N HIS A 202 0.54 -1.16 -17.39
CA HIS A 202 1.99 -1.38 -17.53
C HIS A 202 2.43 -1.03 -18.97
N ALA A 203 3.74 -1.00 -19.20
CA ALA A 203 4.29 -0.88 -20.54
C ALA A 203 3.75 -2.00 -21.45
N GLU A 204 3.58 -1.70 -22.74
CA GLU A 204 3.04 -2.65 -23.70
C GLU A 204 3.81 -3.99 -23.70
N GLY A 205 3.06 -5.11 -23.64
CA GLY A 205 3.60 -6.46 -23.75
C GLY A 205 3.15 -7.38 -22.62
N THR A 206 3.88 -8.48 -22.42
CA THR A 206 3.63 -9.40 -21.32
C THR A 206 4.12 -8.81 -20.00
N ARG A 207 3.29 -8.89 -18.97
CA ARG A 207 3.65 -8.45 -17.61
C ARG A 207 4.70 -9.38 -16.99
N ASP A 208 5.90 -8.85 -16.71
CA ASP A 208 6.93 -9.56 -15.93
C ASP A 208 6.66 -9.42 -14.42
N THR A 209 6.22 -10.48 -13.75
CA THR A 209 5.94 -10.50 -12.30
C THR A 209 7.14 -10.94 -11.45
N GLY A 210 8.33 -11.18 -12.01
CA GLY A 210 9.43 -11.84 -11.31
C GLY A 210 9.99 -11.09 -10.10
N ARG A 211 9.69 -9.80 -9.96
CA ARG A 211 10.02 -8.98 -8.79
C ARG A 211 8.81 -8.62 -7.94
N ASP A 212 7.61 -8.98 -8.38
CA ASP A 212 6.39 -8.68 -7.66
C ASP A 212 6.25 -9.67 -6.50
N ASP A 213 5.80 -9.17 -5.36
CA ASP A 213 5.56 -10.01 -4.21
C ASP A 213 4.36 -9.51 -3.39
N TYR A 214 3.88 -10.34 -2.49
CA TYR A 214 2.85 -9.95 -1.55
C TYR A 214 3.10 -10.53 -0.16
N THR A 215 2.46 -9.91 0.82
CA THR A 215 2.45 -10.37 2.21
C THR A 215 1.04 -10.25 2.79
N ALA A 216 0.64 -11.20 3.62
CA ALA A 216 -0.55 -11.10 4.46
C ALA A 216 -0.14 -11.38 5.92
N ARG A 217 -0.40 -10.41 6.79
CA ARG A 217 -0.05 -10.46 8.22
C ARG A 217 -1.28 -10.23 9.07
N GLY A 218 -1.47 -11.03 10.10
CA GLY A 218 -2.62 -10.91 10.98
C GLY A 218 -2.38 -11.44 12.38
N ARG A 219 -3.43 -11.40 13.20
CA ARG A 219 -3.42 -11.97 14.55
C ARG A 219 -4.59 -12.91 14.75
N ALA A 220 -4.28 -14.18 14.93
CA ALA A 220 -5.22 -15.23 15.30
C ALA A 220 -5.32 -15.37 16.83
N PRO A 221 -6.49 -15.74 17.38
CA PRO A 221 -6.68 -15.91 18.82
C PRO A 221 -5.75 -16.94 19.47
N ALA A 222 -5.58 -18.12 18.86
CA ALA A 222 -4.78 -19.20 19.44
C ALA A 222 -3.28 -19.08 19.13
N ASP A 223 -2.93 -18.58 17.94
CA ASP A 223 -1.55 -18.60 17.42
C ASP A 223 -0.81 -17.27 17.60
N GLY A 224 -1.52 -16.20 17.96
CA GLY A 224 -0.94 -14.87 18.03
C GLY A 224 -0.66 -14.30 16.63
N ALA A 225 0.53 -13.73 16.43
CA ALA A 225 0.90 -13.10 15.17
C ALA A 225 1.25 -14.16 14.12
N VAL A 226 0.59 -14.08 12.96
CA VAL A 226 0.81 -14.97 11.82
C VAL A 226 1.15 -14.15 10.58
N SER A 227 1.98 -14.71 9.70
CA SER A 227 2.43 -14.06 8.48
C SER A 227 2.68 -15.08 7.39
N VAL A 228 2.18 -14.78 6.20
CA VAL A 228 2.34 -15.55 4.97
C VAL A 228 2.67 -14.60 3.81
N GLY A 229 3.20 -15.13 2.72
CA GLY A 229 3.54 -14.35 1.53
C GLY A 229 3.94 -15.22 0.35
N GLY A 230 4.25 -14.57 -0.77
CA GLY A 230 4.63 -15.23 -2.01
C GLY A 230 4.88 -14.24 -3.14
N GLY A 231 5.06 -14.77 -4.35
CA GLY A 231 5.07 -14.01 -5.61
C GLY A 231 3.76 -14.19 -6.37
N PHE A 232 3.71 -13.75 -7.64
CA PHE A 232 2.55 -13.95 -8.51
C PHE A 232 2.90 -14.87 -9.67
N THR A 233 2.14 -15.95 -9.82
CA THR A 233 2.23 -16.87 -10.96
C THR A 233 1.01 -16.74 -11.86
N ASP A 234 1.15 -17.14 -13.13
CA ASP A 234 -0.02 -17.25 -14.01
C ASP A 234 -1.01 -18.27 -13.46
N THR A 235 -2.30 -17.97 -13.60
CA THR A 235 -3.35 -18.95 -13.29
C THR A 235 -3.42 -19.97 -14.43
N HIS A 236 -3.12 -21.24 -14.15
CA HIS A 236 -3.18 -22.33 -15.14
C HIS A 236 -4.61 -22.75 -15.50
#